data_AF-L0J7H8-F1
#
_entry.id   AF-L0J7H8-F1
#
_cell.length_a   1.000
_cell.length_b   1.000
_cell.length_c   1.000
_cell.angle_alpha   90.00
_cell.angle_beta   90.00
_cell.angle_gamma   90.00
#
_symmetry.space_group_name_H-M   'P 1'
#
loop_
_entity.id
_entity.type
_entity.pdbx_description
1 polymer ?
#
loop_
_entity_poly.entity_id
_entity_poly.type
_entity_poly.pdbx_seq_one_letter_code
_entity_poly.pdbx_strand_id
1 'polypeptide(L)'
;MVPSAKNHAQESRKLQFAVLAIGATAAKLQVSPTVVYNRLQRLGLVRRLLFDCYDILHAESIDGVVWNVTEALKNWESEEKEEAI
;
A
#
# COMPACT_ATOMS: atom_id res chain seq x y z
N MET A 1 8.38 -13.33 32.03
CA MET A 1 7.80 -12.16 31.31
C MET A 1 8.73 -11.82 30.16
N VAL A 2 8.37 -12.11 28.91
CA VAL A 2 9.14 -11.64 27.73
C VAL A 2 8.15 -11.10 26.69
N PRO A 3 7.81 -9.80 26.72
CA PRO A 3 6.80 -9.25 25.84
C PRO A 3 7.35 -8.31 24.74
N SER A 4 8.56 -8.52 24.21
CA SER A 4 9.13 -7.57 23.22
C SER A 4 9.53 -8.12 21.84
N ALA A 5 9.64 -9.44 21.65
CA ALA A 5 10.09 -9.97 20.34
C ALA A 5 8.97 -10.05 19.28
N LYS A 6 7.70 -10.10 19.69
CA LYS A 6 6.56 -10.32 18.77
C LYS A 6 6.21 -9.09 17.91
N ASN A 7 6.48 -7.88 18.39
CA ASN A 7 6.15 -6.64 17.67
C ASN A 7 7.08 -6.40 16.47
N HIS A 8 8.38 -6.67 16.63
CA HIS A 8 9.37 -6.41 15.57
C HIS A 8 9.16 -7.29 14.33
N ALA A 9 8.74 -8.54 14.52
CA ALA A 9 8.45 -9.47 13.43
C ALA A 9 7.20 -9.05 12.63
N GLN A 10 6.19 -8.48 13.29
CA GLN A 10 4.99 -8.00 12.60
C GLN A 10 5.27 -6.76 11.76
N GLU A 11 6.02 -5.79 12.32
CA GLU A 11 6.40 -4.59 11.57
C GLU A 11 7.27 -4.92 10.36
N SER A 12 8.21 -5.86 10.49
CA SER A 12 9.03 -6.31 9.37
C SER A 12 8.21 -6.98 8.26
N ARG A 13 7.16 -7.73 8.61
CA ARG A 13 6.26 -8.33 7.61
C ARG A 13 5.38 -7.30 6.92
N LYS A 14 4.88 -6.31 7.66
CA LYS A 14 4.13 -5.16 7.09
C LYS A 14 4.99 -4.38 6.10
N LEU A 15 6.26 -4.15 6.44
CA LEU A 15 7.19 -3.46 5.55
C LEU A 15 7.48 -4.26 4.27
N GLN A 16 7.76 -5.56 4.39
CA GLN A 16 7.98 -6.43 3.21
C GLN A 16 6.74 -6.48 2.32
N PHE A 17 5.56 -6.59 2.93
CA PHE A 17 4.29 -6.53 2.22
C PHE A 17 4.10 -5.20 1.50
N ALA A 18 4.37 -4.07 2.16
CA ALA A 18 4.27 -2.75 1.56
C ALA A 18 5.20 -2.60 0.33
N VAL A 19 6.45 -3.03 0.45
CA VAL A 19 7.42 -3.02 -0.66
C VAL A 19 6.94 -3.90 -1.82
N LEU A 20 6.43 -5.10 -1.52
CA LEU A 20 5.91 -6.02 -2.53
C LEU A 20 4.67 -5.44 -3.24
N ALA A 21 3.72 -4.89 -2.48
CA ALA A 21 2.52 -4.27 -3.03
C ALA A 21 2.88 -3.09 -3.96
N ILE A 22 3.76 -2.20 -3.51
CA ILE A 22 4.24 -1.07 -4.33
C ILE A 22 4.94 -1.57 -5.59
N GLY A 23 5.85 -2.55 -5.47
CA GLY A 23 6.57 -3.10 -6.61
C GLY A 23 5.66 -3.78 -7.63
N ALA A 24 4.69 -4.56 -7.16
CA ALA A 24 3.74 -5.26 -8.01
C ALA A 24 2.75 -4.28 -8.68
N THR A 25 2.27 -3.26 -7.97
CA THR A 25 1.48 -2.17 -8.55
C THR A 25 2.26 -1.39 -9.59
N ALA A 26 3.54 -1.10 -9.32
CA ALA A 26 4.42 -0.42 -10.26
C ALA A 26 4.62 -1.23 -11.55
N ALA A 27 4.80 -2.55 -11.42
CA ALA A 27 4.88 -3.45 -12.56
C ALA A 27 3.58 -3.44 -13.39
N LYS A 28 2.41 -3.48 -12.74
CA LYS A 28 1.10 -3.41 -13.41
C LYS A 28 0.87 -2.09 -14.12
N LEU A 29 1.29 -0.98 -13.51
CA LEU A 29 1.17 0.37 -14.07
C LEU A 29 2.31 0.74 -15.04
N GLN A 30 3.30 -0.14 -15.22
CA GLN A 30 4.52 0.12 -16.01
C GLN A 30 5.26 1.41 -15.63
N VAL A 31 5.28 1.73 -14.33
CA VAL A 31 6.01 2.88 -13.79
C VAL A 31 7.07 2.43 -12.78
N SER A 32 7.93 3.35 -12.35
CA SER A 32 8.87 3.07 -11.27
C SER A 32 8.15 2.91 -9.93
N PRO A 33 8.58 1.97 -9.06
CA PRO A 33 8.09 1.83 -7.69
C PRO A 33 8.14 3.14 -6.90
N THR A 34 9.13 3.99 -7.17
CA THR A 34 9.26 5.31 -6.55
C THR A 34 8.08 6.23 -6.89
N VAL A 35 7.55 6.14 -8.11
CA VAL A 35 6.38 6.94 -8.53
C VAL A 35 5.13 6.49 -7.79
N VAL A 36 4.91 5.17 -7.67
CA VAL A 36 3.78 4.61 -6.92
C VAL A 36 3.90 4.97 -5.45
N TYR A 37 5.09 4.84 -4.87
CA TYR A 37 5.35 5.26 -3.49
C TYR A 37 5.07 6.74 -3.28
N ASN A 38 5.54 7.63 -4.16
CA ASN A 38 5.29 9.07 -4.05
C ASN A 38 3.79 9.41 -4.14
N ARG A 39 3.04 8.75 -5.02
CA ARG A 39 1.58 8.91 -5.13
C ARG A 39 0.88 8.46 -3.84
N LEU A 40 1.21 7.27 -3.34
CA LEU A 40 0.67 6.76 -2.08
C LEU A 40 1.07 7.64 -0.88
N GLN A 41 2.28 8.18 -0.87
CA GLN A 41 2.77 9.06 0.20
C GLN A 41 2.02 10.40 0.18
N ARG A 42 1.85 11.01 -1.01
CA ARG A 42 1.08 12.25 -1.18
C ARG A 42 -0.34 12.10 -0.63
N LEU A 43 -0.98 10.97 -0.89
CA LEU A 43 -2.36 10.68 -0.46
C LEU A 43 -2.46 10.10 0.97
N GLY A 44 -1.33 9.92 1.68
CA GLY A 44 -1.31 9.30 3.00
C GLY A 44 -1.72 7.82 3.03
N LEU A 45 -1.79 7.17 1.86
CA LEU A 45 -2.25 5.80 1.67
C LEU A 45 -1.22 4.76 2.08
N VAL A 46 0.08 5.10 2.18
CA VAL A 46 1.10 4.16 2.66
C VAL A 46 0.74 3.62 4.05
N ARG A 47 0.30 4.50 4.96
CA ARG A 47 -0.06 4.09 6.33
C ARG A 47 -1.46 3.49 6.39
N ARG A 48 -2.44 4.15 5.76
CA ARG A 48 -3.85 3.71 5.77
C ARG A 48 -4.11 2.41 5.02
N LEU A 49 -3.45 2.19 3.89
CA LEU A 49 -3.70 1.03 3.04
C LEU A 49 -2.75 -0.13 3.35
N LEU A 50 -1.47 0.13 3.60
CA LEU A 50 -0.48 -0.95 3.76
C LEU A 50 -0.27 -1.38 5.21
N PHE A 51 -0.52 -0.50 6.19
CA PHE A 51 -0.36 -0.84 7.62
C PHE A 51 -1.68 -1.16 8.33
N ASP A 52 -2.75 -0.40 8.05
CA ASP A 52 -4.06 -0.62 8.68
C ASP A 52 -4.83 -1.76 8.01
N CYS A 53 -4.76 -1.91 6.68
CA CYS A 53 -5.40 -3.03 5.98
C CYS A 53 -4.53 -4.29 5.84
N TYR A 54 -3.36 -4.36 6.49
CA TYR A 54 -2.44 -5.50 6.39
C TYR A 54 -3.10 -6.84 6.73
N ASP A 55 -3.90 -6.90 7.79
CA ASP A 55 -4.52 -8.15 8.23
C ASP A 55 -5.51 -8.72 7.21
N ILE A 56 -6.11 -7.86 6.38
CA ILE A 56 -7.03 -8.25 5.30
C ILE A 56 -6.26 -8.53 4.01
N LEU A 57 -5.35 -7.63 3.64
CA LEU A 57 -4.61 -7.71 2.38
C LEU A 57 -3.55 -8.81 2.36
N HIS A 58 -2.99 -9.22 3.51
CA HIS A 58 -2.00 -10.30 3.54
C HIS A 58 -2.61 -11.69 3.27
N ALA A 59 -3.93 -11.84 3.45
CA ALA A 59 -4.66 -13.07 3.18
C ALA A 59 -5.15 -13.16 1.72
N GLU A 60 -5.11 -12.04 1.00
CA GLU A 60 -5.48 -11.93 -0.41
C GLU A 60 -4.31 -12.36 -1.32
N SER A 61 -4.62 -12.66 -2.59
CA SER A 61 -3.60 -12.89 -3.60
C SER A 61 -2.86 -11.59 -3.96
N ILE A 62 -1.63 -11.70 -4.47
CA ILE A 62 -0.84 -10.54 -4.90
C ILE A 62 -1.61 -9.70 -5.93
N ASP A 63 -2.30 -10.34 -6.88
CA ASP A 63 -3.13 -9.65 -7.88
C ASP A 63 -4.29 -8.87 -7.24
N GLY A 64 -4.93 -9.41 -6.20
CA GLY A 64 -6.00 -8.73 -5.45
C GLY A 64 -5.48 -7.51 -4.70
N VAL A 65 -4.33 -7.66 -4.03
CA VAL A 65 -3.63 -6.53 -3.37
C VAL A 65 -3.31 -5.43 -4.38
N VAL A 66 -2.75 -5.79 -5.52
CA VAL A 66 -2.39 -4.82 -6.57
C VAL A 66 -3.63 -4.12 -7.12
N TRP A 67 -4.74 -4.85 -7.32
CA TRP A 67 -6.01 -4.28 -7.73
C TRP A 67 -6.50 -3.24 -6.71
N ASN A 68 -6.54 -3.59 -5.43
CA ASN A 68 -6.97 -2.70 -4.36
C ASN A 68 -6.10 -1.43 -4.26
N VAL A 69 -4.77 -1.56 -4.34
CA VAL A 69 -3.85 -0.42 -4.34
C VAL A 69 -4.07 0.47 -5.57
N THR A 70 -4.28 -0.12 -6.73
CA THR A 70 -4.48 0.62 -7.99
C THR A 70 -5.80 1.39 -7.99
N GLU A 71 -6.89 0.74 -7.55
CA GLU A 71 -8.21 1.38 -7.48
C GLU A 71 -8.24 2.46 -6.40
N ALA A 72 -7.60 2.23 -5.24
CA ALA A 72 -7.42 3.28 -4.25
C ALA A 72 -6.64 4.47 -4.84
N LEU A 73 -5.52 4.25 -5.53
CA LEU A 73 -4.81 5.35 -6.17
C LEU A 73 -5.69 6.15 -7.14
N LYS A 74 -6.46 5.48 -8.00
CA LYS A 74 -7.36 6.16 -8.94
C LYS A 74 -8.46 6.94 -8.25
N ASN A 75 -9.13 6.35 -7.26
CA ASN A 75 -10.24 6.99 -6.55
C ASN A 75 -9.77 8.26 -5.84
N TRP A 76 -8.68 8.17 -5.10
CA TRP A 76 -8.14 9.30 -4.35
C TRP A 76 -7.49 10.36 -5.26
N GLU A 77 -6.86 9.97 -6.37
CA GLU A 77 -6.39 10.91 -7.39
C GLU A 77 -7.56 11.61 -8.13
N SER A 78 -8.73 10.98 -8.21
CA SER A 78 -9.95 11.56 -8.79
C SER A 78 -10.62 12.55 -7.84
N GLU A 79 -10.70 12.22 -6.54
CA GLU A 79 -11.23 13.13 -5.52
C GLU A 79 -10.43 14.44 -5.44
N GLU A 80 -9.09 14.39 -5.56
CA GLU A 80 -8.26 15.62 -5.63
C GLU A 80 -8.52 16.48 -6.87
N LYS A 81 -9.07 15.91 -7.96
CA LYS A 81 -9.45 16.69 -9.15
C LYS A 81 -10.83 17.31 -9.04
N GLU A 82 -11.69 16.77 -8.19
CA GLU A 82 -13.09 17.20 -8.06
C GLU A 82 -13.23 18.35 -7.06
N GLU A 83 -12.35 18.47 -6.06
CA GLU A 83 -12.29 19.65 -5.17
C GLU A 83 -11.60 20.89 -5.79
N ALA A 84 -11.03 20.77 -6.99
CA ALA A 84 -10.35 21.87 -7.67
C ALA A 84 -11.25 22.68 -8.64
N ILE A 85 -12.57 22.48 -8.62
CA ILE A 85 -13.56 23.15 -9.49
C ILE A 85 -14.48 24.05 -8.67
#